data_AF-A0A966ANB8-F1
#
_entry.id   AF-A0A966ANB8-F1
#
_cell.length_a   1.000
_cell.length_b   1.000
_cell.length_c   1.000
_cell.angle_alpha   90.00
_cell.angle_beta   90.00
_cell.angle_gamma   90.00
#
_symmetry.space_group_name_H-M   'P 1'
#
loop_
_entity.id
_entity.type
_entity.pdbx_description
1 polymer ?
#
loop_
_entity_poly.entity_id
_entity_poly.type
_entity_poly.pdbx_seq_one_letter_code
_entity_poly.pdbx_strand_id
1 'polypeptide(L)'
;MSNLVRILPSGHEFVVETDESLLVAALRSGLALEFGCSNGSCGECKGRVTQGQVRRIRFHDYALSNAEKREGTVLLCCCTADGDVTIEAGEAGGPDDIPMQKIRARLYNQETIAGEVAIVRLRVMRGQMLRFLAGQHVRLTPAGSQAADISIASCPCDGLVLEFHFDSRHGGDIGSRAFAGFGKSDRFEIEGPRGHFTLDEDSRRELVFLACDTAISPIKSIIEHAINL
;
A
#
# COMPACT_ATOMS: atom_id res chain seq x y z
N MET A 1 10.94 -18.45 -11.97
CA MET A 1 9.78 -19.32 -12.23
C MET A 1 8.62 -18.70 -11.49
N SER A 2 7.53 -18.43 -12.18
CA SER A 2 6.36 -17.78 -11.61
C SER A 2 5.30 -18.85 -11.31
N ASN A 3 4.57 -18.69 -10.21
CA ASN A 3 3.49 -19.60 -9.82
C ASN A 3 2.15 -18.85 -9.80
N LEU A 4 1.06 -19.53 -10.16
CA LEU A 4 -0.29 -18.97 -10.09
C LEU A 4 -0.85 -19.13 -8.68
N VAL A 5 -1.41 -18.04 -8.14
CA VAL A 5 -2.07 -18.03 -6.84
C VAL A 5 -3.53 -17.65 -7.04
N ARG A 6 -4.44 -18.41 -6.44
CA ARG A 6 -5.86 -18.08 -6.39
C ARG A 6 -6.28 -17.75 -4.96
N ILE A 7 -7.04 -16.67 -4.77
CA ILE A 7 -7.62 -16.27 -3.49
C ILE A 7 -9.08 -16.69 -3.41
N LEU A 8 -9.50 -17.16 -2.25
CA LEU A 8 -10.88 -17.43 -1.88
C LEU A 8 -11.29 -16.47 -0.73
N PRO A 9 -12.57 -16.02 -0.71
CA PRO A 9 -13.66 -16.41 -1.61
C PRO A 9 -13.78 -15.58 -2.89
N SER A 10 -13.00 -14.50 -3.06
CA SER A 10 -13.09 -13.58 -4.20
C SER A 10 -12.92 -14.28 -5.55
N GLY A 11 -12.07 -15.32 -5.60
CA GLY A 11 -11.70 -16.00 -6.83
C GLY A 11 -10.63 -15.26 -7.62
N HIS A 12 -10.10 -14.14 -7.12
CA HIS A 12 -9.03 -13.38 -7.76
C HIS A 12 -7.77 -14.25 -7.92
N GLU A 13 -7.05 -14.02 -9.01
CA GLU A 13 -5.83 -14.74 -9.35
C GLU A 13 -4.68 -13.75 -9.54
N PHE A 14 -3.50 -14.12 -9.07
CA PHE A 14 -2.29 -13.31 -9.25
C PHE A 14 -1.07 -14.21 -9.40
N VAL A 15 -0.02 -13.65 -9.99
CA VAL A 15 1.24 -14.36 -10.22
C VAL A 15 2.26 -13.95 -9.17
N VAL A 16 2.91 -14.94 -8.55
CA VAL A 16 3.99 -14.73 -7.59
C VAL A 16 5.33 -15.20 -8.14
N GLU A 17 6.34 -14.34 -8.00
CA GLU A 17 7.73 -14.67 -8.34
C GLU A 17 8.42 -15.47 -7.23
N THR A 18 9.46 -16.23 -7.61
CA THR A 18 10.12 -17.21 -6.73
C THR A 18 10.61 -16.64 -5.38
N ASP A 19 11.02 -15.38 -5.31
CA ASP A 19 11.54 -14.74 -4.10
C ASP A 19 10.63 -13.62 -3.55
N GLU A 20 9.43 -13.51 -4.10
CA GLU A 20 8.41 -12.57 -3.68
C GLU A 20 7.46 -13.23 -2.67
N SER A 21 7.07 -12.49 -1.62
CA SER A 21 6.06 -13.00 -0.68
C SER A 21 4.66 -12.91 -1.30
N LEU A 22 3.77 -13.83 -0.96
CA LEU A 22 2.36 -13.83 -1.40
C LEU A 22 1.68 -12.47 -1.19
N LEU A 23 1.93 -11.82 -0.04
CA LEU A 23 1.39 -10.48 0.23
C LEU A 23 1.84 -9.43 -0.80
N VAL A 24 3.15 -9.39 -1.08
CA VAL A 24 3.72 -8.38 -2.01
C VAL A 24 3.24 -8.63 -3.43
N ALA A 25 3.19 -9.90 -3.85
CA ALA A 25 2.70 -10.28 -5.17
C ALA A 25 1.21 -9.91 -5.38
N ALA A 26 0.38 -10.15 -4.36
CA ALA A 26 -1.04 -9.78 -4.40
C ALA A 26 -1.22 -8.25 -4.48
N LEU A 27 -0.54 -7.49 -3.62
CA LEU A 27 -0.60 -6.02 -3.63
C LEU A 27 -0.13 -5.44 -4.97
N ARG A 28 0.99 -5.96 -5.51
CA ARG A 28 1.51 -5.57 -6.83
C ARG A 28 0.49 -5.81 -7.95
N SER A 29 -0.38 -6.80 -7.79
CA SER A 29 -1.45 -7.14 -8.73
C SER A 29 -2.77 -6.42 -8.39
N GLY A 30 -2.71 -5.33 -7.63
CA GLY A 30 -3.86 -4.50 -7.27
C GLY A 30 -4.75 -5.06 -6.14
N LEU A 31 -4.45 -6.23 -5.58
CA LEU A 31 -5.33 -6.85 -4.58
C LEU A 31 -5.13 -6.27 -3.18
N ALA A 32 -6.20 -5.79 -2.56
CA ALA A 32 -6.19 -5.11 -1.26
C ALA A 32 -6.18 -6.07 -0.06
N LEU A 33 -5.24 -7.03 -0.04
CA LEU A 33 -5.11 -8.02 1.04
C LEU A 33 -5.01 -7.39 2.44
N GLU A 34 -5.50 -8.11 3.43
CA GLU A 34 -5.31 -7.78 4.85
C GLU A 34 -3.85 -7.93 5.28
N PHE A 35 -3.29 -6.85 5.83
CA PHE A 35 -1.99 -6.85 6.49
C PHE A 35 -1.84 -5.60 7.39
N GLY A 36 -0.91 -5.69 8.35
CA GLY A 36 -0.49 -4.55 9.17
C GLY A 36 0.99 -4.22 9.00
N CYS A 37 1.87 -5.07 9.52
CA CYS A 37 3.31 -4.78 9.55
C CYS A 37 4.11 -5.13 8.28
N SER A 38 3.61 -6.04 7.44
CA SER A 38 4.33 -6.65 6.30
C SER A 38 5.72 -7.28 6.58
N ASN A 39 6.07 -7.52 7.86
CA ASN A 39 7.38 -8.05 8.27
C ASN A 39 7.33 -9.29 9.19
N GLY A 40 6.15 -9.84 9.43
CA GLY A 40 5.98 -11.08 10.20
C GLY A 40 5.83 -10.91 11.72
N SER A 41 5.59 -9.70 12.23
CA SER A 41 5.43 -9.47 13.68
C SER A 41 3.99 -9.41 14.19
N CYS A 42 3.03 -8.91 13.38
CA CYS A 42 1.65 -8.64 13.86
C CYS A 42 0.65 -9.79 13.68
N GLY A 43 0.86 -10.65 12.68
CA GLY A 43 -0.08 -11.73 12.35
C GLY A 43 -1.35 -11.32 11.60
N GLU A 44 -1.50 -10.07 11.18
CA GLU A 44 -2.69 -9.60 10.43
C GLU A 44 -2.75 -10.14 9.00
N CYS A 45 -1.60 -10.45 8.39
CA CYS A 45 -1.53 -11.05 7.05
C CYS A 45 -1.71 -12.58 7.06
N LYS A 46 -2.52 -13.11 7.97
CA LYS A 46 -2.80 -14.55 8.00
C LYS A 46 -3.61 -14.92 6.78
N GLY A 47 -3.24 -16.03 6.17
CA GLY A 47 -4.04 -16.69 5.15
C GLY A 47 -3.95 -18.19 5.35
N ARG A 48 -4.92 -18.93 4.84
CA ARG A 48 -4.98 -20.38 4.95
C ARG A 48 -4.69 -21.02 3.59
N VAL A 49 -3.71 -21.90 3.52
CA VAL A 49 -3.44 -22.67 2.29
C VAL A 49 -4.49 -23.77 2.18
N THR A 50 -5.31 -23.71 1.14
CA THR A 50 -6.37 -24.71 0.90
C THR A 50 -5.94 -25.78 -0.10
N GLN A 51 -5.08 -25.41 -1.05
CA GLN A 51 -4.49 -26.30 -2.05
C GLN A 51 -3.08 -25.85 -2.41
N GLY A 52 -2.18 -26.78 -2.74
CA GLY A 52 -0.79 -26.49 -3.11
C GLY A 52 0.14 -26.40 -1.90
N GLN A 53 1.35 -25.87 -2.12
CA GLN A 53 2.38 -25.73 -1.09
C GLN A 53 2.95 -24.32 -1.07
N VAL A 54 3.41 -23.91 0.12
CA VAL A 54 4.09 -22.64 0.31
C VAL A 54 5.42 -22.87 1.01
N ARG A 55 6.38 -22.03 0.66
CA ARG A 55 7.74 -22.04 1.17
C ARG A 55 7.97 -20.76 1.97
N ARG A 56 8.57 -20.88 3.15
CA ARG A 56 8.97 -19.71 3.94
C ARG A 56 10.21 -19.05 3.31
N ILE A 57 10.12 -17.75 3.06
CA ILE A 57 11.24 -16.94 2.52
C ILE A 57 11.79 -15.92 3.50
N ARG A 58 11.06 -15.64 4.59
CA ARG A 58 11.49 -14.74 5.66
C ARG A 58 11.25 -15.34 7.03
N PHE A 59 12.12 -15.00 7.97
CA PHE A 59 11.89 -15.29 9.37
C PHE A 59 10.77 -14.41 9.93
N HIS A 60 10.05 -14.92 10.93
CA HIS A 60 8.98 -14.20 11.62
C HIS A 60 8.95 -14.60 13.10
N ASP A 61 8.62 -13.63 13.96
CA ASP A 61 8.52 -13.82 15.41
C ASP A 61 7.08 -14.10 15.86
N TYR A 62 6.10 -13.90 14.99
CA TYR A 62 4.71 -14.16 15.33
C TYR A 62 4.46 -15.65 15.55
N ALA A 63 3.91 -15.99 16.71
CA ALA A 63 3.65 -17.38 17.09
C ALA A 63 2.25 -17.82 16.62
N LEU A 64 2.21 -18.57 15.51
CA LEU A 64 1.01 -19.31 15.11
C LEU A 64 0.75 -20.45 16.10
N SER A 65 -0.49 -20.55 16.57
CA SER A 65 -0.96 -21.64 17.43
C SER A 65 -0.89 -22.99 16.70
N ASN A 66 -0.91 -24.07 17.47
CA ASN A 66 -0.88 -25.41 16.89
C ASN A 66 -2.14 -25.73 16.08
N ALA A 67 -3.29 -25.12 16.43
CA ALA A 67 -4.53 -25.26 15.66
C ALA A 67 -4.38 -24.59 14.29
N GLU A 68 -3.95 -23.32 14.26
CA GLU A 68 -3.71 -22.56 13.03
C GLU A 68 -2.74 -23.28 12.09
N LYS A 69 -1.63 -23.82 12.63
CA LYS A 69 -0.66 -24.59 11.84
C LYS A 69 -1.28 -25.85 11.22
N ARG A 70 -2.12 -26.57 11.97
CA ARG A 70 -2.80 -27.78 11.46
C ARG A 70 -3.83 -27.46 10.38
N GLU A 71 -4.45 -26.29 10.46
CA GLU A 71 -5.40 -25.79 9.46
C GLU A 71 -4.72 -25.23 8.21
N GLY A 72 -3.38 -25.20 8.15
CA GLY A 72 -2.64 -24.67 7.01
C GLY A 72 -2.52 -23.14 7.02
N THR A 73 -2.72 -22.49 8.17
CA THR A 73 -2.54 -21.04 8.31
C THR A 73 -1.07 -20.66 8.22
N VAL A 74 -0.78 -19.64 7.42
CA VAL A 74 0.55 -19.07 7.20
C VAL A 74 0.51 -17.56 7.23
N LEU A 75 1.67 -16.92 7.37
CA LEU A 75 1.81 -15.47 7.21
C LEU A 75 2.17 -15.16 5.76
N LEU A 76 1.24 -14.55 5.02
CA LEU A 76 1.40 -14.26 3.59
C LEU A 76 2.59 -13.34 3.30
N CYS A 77 3.01 -12.49 4.26
CA CYS A 77 4.19 -11.63 4.13
C CYS A 77 5.55 -12.35 4.31
N CYS A 78 5.54 -13.61 4.76
CA CYS A 78 6.74 -14.39 5.06
C CYS A 78 6.90 -15.64 4.19
N CYS A 79 5.88 -15.97 3.39
CA CYS A 79 5.82 -17.15 2.54
C CYS A 79 5.67 -16.76 1.07
N THR A 80 6.17 -17.62 0.19
CA THR A 80 5.95 -17.60 -1.25
C THR A 80 5.32 -18.93 -1.68
N ALA A 81 4.82 -19.01 -2.91
CA ALA A 81 4.26 -20.24 -3.45
C ALA A 81 5.38 -21.21 -3.89
N ASP A 82 5.13 -22.51 -3.73
CA ASP A 82 5.95 -23.60 -4.25
C ASP A 82 5.10 -24.45 -5.21
N GLY A 83 5.00 -23.97 -6.45
CA GLY A 83 3.96 -24.39 -7.41
C GLY A 83 2.67 -23.59 -7.24
N ASP A 84 1.65 -23.93 -8.06
CA ASP A 84 0.35 -23.25 -8.00
C ASP A 84 -0.35 -23.53 -6.66
N VAL A 85 -0.94 -22.49 -6.08
CA VAL A 85 -1.50 -22.53 -4.72
C VAL A 85 -2.85 -21.82 -4.67
N THR A 86 -3.79 -22.37 -3.90
CA THR A 86 -5.02 -21.67 -3.53
C THR A 86 -4.96 -21.32 -2.06
N ILE A 87 -5.27 -20.06 -1.75
CA ILE A 87 -5.29 -19.53 -0.38
C ILE A 87 -6.66 -18.92 -0.07
N GLU A 88 -7.05 -18.98 1.19
CA GLU A 88 -8.10 -18.14 1.75
C GLU A 88 -7.45 -16.97 2.48
N ALA A 89 -7.86 -15.76 2.14
CA ALA A 89 -7.34 -14.54 2.74
C ALA A 89 -8.40 -13.42 2.69
N GLY A 90 -8.34 -12.50 3.66
CA GLY A 90 -9.19 -11.32 3.65
C GLY A 90 -8.70 -10.29 2.64
N GLU A 91 -9.64 -9.72 1.88
CA GLU A 91 -9.45 -8.58 0.98
C GLU A 91 -10.38 -7.45 1.46
N ALA A 92 -9.91 -6.20 1.40
CA ALA A 92 -10.80 -5.06 1.62
C ALA A 92 -11.78 -4.98 0.45
N GLY A 93 -13.08 -5.04 0.73
CA GLY A 93 -14.14 -4.77 -0.24
C GLY A 93 -14.40 -3.27 -0.41
N GLY A 94 -13.89 -2.44 0.49
CA GLY A 94 -13.99 -0.99 0.39
C GLY A 94 -13.14 -0.24 1.42
N PRO A 95 -13.20 1.12 1.40
CA PRO A 95 -12.39 1.97 2.27
C PRO A 95 -12.69 1.75 3.77
N ASP A 96 -13.89 1.32 4.13
CA ASP A 96 -14.30 1.09 5.52
C ASP A 96 -13.69 -0.19 6.13
N ASP A 97 -13.17 -1.10 5.29
CA ASP A 97 -12.49 -2.34 5.74
C ASP A 97 -11.02 -2.11 6.10
N ILE A 98 -10.49 -0.92 5.81
CA ILE A 98 -9.09 -0.57 6.09
C ILE A 98 -9.00 0.32 7.33
N PRO A 99 -8.33 -0.15 8.40
CA PRO A 99 -8.23 0.63 9.63
C PRO A 99 -7.31 1.83 9.47
N MET A 100 -7.57 2.86 10.28
CA MET A 100 -6.65 3.98 10.44
C MET A 100 -5.36 3.51 11.11
N GLN A 101 -4.23 3.79 10.45
CA GLN A 101 -2.88 3.44 10.84
C GLN A 101 -2.07 4.70 11.10
N LYS A 102 -1.05 4.56 11.94
CA LYS A 102 -0.07 5.60 12.22
C LYS A 102 1.32 5.08 11.94
N ILE A 103 1.91 5.53 10.85
CA ILE A 103 3.22 5.07 10.37
C ILE A 103 4.22 6.22 10.30
N ARG A 104 5.49 5.85 10.15
CA ARG A 104 6.60 6.76 9.96
C ARG A 104 7.28 6.50 8.64
N ALA A 105 7.71 7.58 8.01
CA ALA A 105 8.48 7.56 6.78
C ALA A 105 9.62 8.57 6.83
N ARG A 106 10.54 8.46 5.88
CA ARG A 106 11.64 9.39 5.67
C ARG A 106 11.67 9.84 4.22
N LEU A 107 12.27 10.99 3.97
CA LEU A 107 12.50 11.47 2.61
C LEU A 107 13.28 10.42 1.80
N TYR A 108 12.72 10.00 0.67
CA TYR A 108 13.39 9.14 -0.30
C TYR A 108 13.96 9.96 -1.45
N ASN A 109 13.10 10.76 -2.08
CA ASN A 109 13.46 11.69 -3.14
C ASN A 109 12.49 12.87 -3.13
N GLN A 110 12.92 14.00 -3.67
CA GLN A 110 12.05 15.13 -3.99
C GLN A 110 12.51 15.80 -5.28
N GLU A 111 11.56 16.31 -6.04
CA GLU A 111 11.81 17.07 -7.25
C GLU A 111 10.74 18.14 -7.43
N THR A 112 11.06 19.18 -8.20
CA THR A 112 10.13 20.25 -8.53
C THR A 112 9.91 20.28 -10.03
N ILE A 113 8.66 20.20 -10.46
CA ILE A 113 8.25 20.28 -11.85
C ILE A 113 7.84 21.72 -12.16
N ALA A 114 8.55 22.34 -13.12
CA ALA A 114 8.30 23.68 -13.63
C ALA A 114 8.20 24.80 -12.56
N GLY A 115 8.67 24.57 -11.34
CA GLY A 115 8.51 25.51 -10.21
C GLY A 115 7.09 25.58 -9.63
N GLU A 116 6.14 24.80 -10.15
CA GLU A 116 4.72 24.88 -9.78
C GLU A 116 4.26 23.72 -8.91
N VAL A 117 4.89 22.56 -9.08
CA VAL A 117 4.56 21.34 -8.32
C VAL A 117 5.82 20.74 -7.72
N ALA A 118 5.82 20.52 -6.41
CA ALA A 118 6.83 19.74 -5.72
C ALA A 118 6.33 18.30 -5.52
N ILE A 119 7.06 17.32 -6.05
CA ILE A 119 6.82 15.90 -5.84
C ILE A 119 7.74 15.42 -4.73
N VAL A 120 7.15 14.92 -3.65
CA VAL A 120 7.87 14.38 -2.50
C VAL A 120 7.56 12.90 -2.38
N ARG A 121 8.62 12.08 -2.40
CA ARG A 121 8.54 10.63 -2.24
C ARG A 121 9.09 10.25 -0.88
N LEU A 122 8.27 9.56 -0.09
CA LEU A 122 8.59 9.15 1.26
C LEU A 122 8.71 7.64 1.34
N ARG A 123 9.85 7.13 1.81
CA ARG A 123 10.04 5.71 2.05
C ARG A 123 9.59 5.36 3.46
N VAL A 124 8.64 4.43 3.58
CA VAL A 124 8.14 3.95 4.87
C VAL A 124 9.22 3.20 5.64
N MET A 125 9.12 3.23 6.97
CA MET A 125 10.03 2.49 7.84
C MET A 125 9.72 0.99 7.79
N ARG A 126 10.72 0.15 8.08
CA ARG A 126 10.54 -1.31 8.10
C ARG A 126 9.44 -1.68 9.09
N GLY A 127 8.46 -2.48 8.64
CA GLY A 127 7.35 -2.89 9.49
C GLY A 127 6.16 -1.92 9.51
N GLN A 128 6.20 -0.85 8.72
CA GLN A 128 5.22 0.25 8.78
C GLN A 128 4.68 0.59 7.39
N MET A 129 4.42 -0.42 6.57
CA MET A 129 3.80 -0.25 5.27
C MET A 129 2.35 0.20 5.46
N LEU A 130 1.92 1.23 4.72
CA LEU A 130 0.55 1.71 4.79
C LEU A 130 -0.36 0.80 3.97
N ARG A 131 -1.42 0.27 4.57
CA ARG A 131 -2.53 -0.33 3.83
C ARG A 131 -3.52 0.77 3.44
N PHE A 132 -3.84 0.92 2.16
CA PHE A 132 -4.77 1.92 1.64
C PHE A 132 -5.35 1.49 0.27
N LEU A 133 -6.43 2.14 -0.16
CA LEU A 133 -6.97 2.05 -1.51
C LEU A 133 -6.55 3.26 -2.34
N ALA A 134 -6.39 3.05 -3.65
CA ALA A 134 -6.02 4.10 -4.58
C ALA A 134 -7.03 5.27 -4.53
N GLY A 135 -6.51 6.50 -4.50
CA GLY A 135 -7.30 7.73 -4.40
C GLY A 135 -7.54 8.23 -2.97
N GLN A 136 -7.20 7.46 -1.94
CA GLN A 136 -7.29 7.90 -0.55
C GLN A 136 -6.22 8.96 -0.17
N HIS A 137 -6.46 9.63 0.95
CA HIS A 137 -5.56 10.64 1.51
C HIS A 137 -5.12 10.29 2.93
N VAL A 138 -4.14 11.04 3.43
CA VAL A 138 -3.57 10.89 4.77
C VAL A 138 -3.35 12.25 5.40
N ARG A 139 -3.28 12.26 6.74
CA ARG A 139 -2.74 13.40 7.47
C ARG A 139 -1.23 13.23 7.58
N LEU A 140 -0.49 14.08 6.88
CA LEU A 140 0.97 14.09 6.83
C LEU A 140 1.52 15.13 7.80
N THR A 141 2.47 14.73 8.65
CA THR A 141 3.11 15.60 9.64
C THR A 141 4.64 15.50 9.52
N PRO A 142 5.31 16.48 8.90
CA PRO A 142 6.76 16.58 8.93
C PRO A 142 7.23 17.00 10.32
N ALA A 143 8.40 16.51 10.75
CA ALA A 143 9.00 16.93 12.02
C ALA A 143 9.17 18.46 12.06
N GLY A 144 8.64 19.09 13.12
CA GLY A 144 8.73 20.54 13.33
C GLY A 144 7.75 21.39 12.51
N SER A 145 6.85 20.79 11.75
CA SER A 145 5.82 21.49 10.97
C SER A 145 4.40 21.09 11.38
N GLN A 146 3.43 21.87 10.95
CA GLN A 146 2.02 21.52 11.12
C GLN A 146 1.64 20.35 10.20
N ALA A 147 0.63 19.60 10.63
CA ALA A 147 0.06 18.52 9.84
C ALA A 147 -0.90 19.08 8.77
N ALA A 148 -0.96 18.43 7.60
CA ALA A 148 -1.96 18.71 6.57
C ALA A 148 -2.53 17.42 5.98
N ASP A 149 -3.77 17.47 5.54
CA ASP A 149 -4.39 16.39 4.78
C ASP A 149 -3.96 16.47 3.32
N ILE A 150 -3.34 15.39 2.81
CA ILE A 150 -2.77 15.32 1.47
C ILE A 150 -3.10 13.97 0.85
N SER A 151 -3.52 13.98 -0.42
CA SER A 151 -3.81 12.76 -1.17
C SER A 151 -2.56 11.97 -1.50
N ILE A 152 -2.63 10.64 -1.43
CA ILE A 152 -1.55 9.77 -1.87
C ILE A 152 -1.57 9.73 -3.41
N ALA A 153 -0.44 10.00 -4.04
CA ALA A 153 -0.29 10.04 -5.50
C ALA A 153 0.26 8.75 -6.13
N SER A 154 0.78 7.84 -5.31
CA SER A 154 1.30 6.53 -5.73
C SER A 154 0.23 5.44 -5.68
N CYS A 155 0.38 4.40 -6.50
CA CYS A 155 -0.45 3.18 -6.37
C CYS A 155 -0.22 2.48 -5.01
N PRO A 156 -1.26 1.91 -4.36
CA PRO A 156 -1.08 0.94 -3.26
C PRO A 156 -0.29 -0.32 -3.65
N CYS A 157 -0.13 -0.57 -4.96
CA CYS A 157 0.71 -1.60 -5.55
C CYS A 157 2.17 -1.54 -5.05
N ASP A 158 2.68 -0.34 -4.75
CA ASP A 158 4.00 -0.11 -4.14
C ASP A 158 3.85 0.61 -2.80
N GLY A 159 3.56 -0.15 -1.75
CA GLY A 159 3.44 0.38 -0.39
C GLY A 159 4.74 0.84 0.26
N LEU A 160 5.92 0.64 -0.38
CA LEU A 160 7.21 0.99 0.23
C LEU A 160 7.58 2.46 0.06
N VAL A 161 7.10 3.09 -1.01
CA VAL A 161 7.36 4.50 -1.33
C VAL A 161 6.03 5.19 -1.61
N LEU A 162 5.66 6.13 -0.74
CA LEU A 162 4.47 6.94 -0.91
C LEU A 162 4.83 8.25 -1.61
N GLU A 163 4.08 8.61 -2.65
CA GLU A 163 4.26 9.86 -3.39
C GLU A 163 3.19 10.89 -3.03
N PHE A 164 3.59 12.16 -2.91
CA PHE A 164 2.71 13.28 -2.60
C PHE A 164 3.08 14.47 -3.49
N HIS A 165 2.08 15.20 -3.98
CA HIS A 165 2.29 16.41 -4.78
C HIS A 165 1.83 17.65 -3.99
N PHE A 166 2.64 18.70 -4.03
CA PHE A 166 2.39 19.97 -3.36
C PHE A 166 2.45 21.11 -4.38
N ASP A 167 1.60 22.12 -4.20
CA ASP A 167 1.66 23.37 -4.95
C ASP A 167 1.64 24.55 -3.96
N SER A 168 1.71 25.79 -4.47
CA SER A 168 1.69 26.99 -3.64
C SER A 168 0.37 27.23 -2.89
N ARG A 169 -0.71 26.54 -3.26
CA ARG A 169 -2.06 26.65 -2.68
C ARG A 169 -2.41 25.50 -1.74
N HIS A 170 -1.83 24.32 -1.94
CA HIS A 170 -2.17 23.07 -1.24
C HIS A 170 -0.98 22.57 -0.40
N GLY A 171 -1.24 22.35 0.90
CA GLY A 171 -0.26 21.81 1.85
C GLY A 171 0.34 22.82 2.83
N GLY A 172 -0.03 24.10 2.76
CA GLY A 172 0.34 25.11 3.76
C GLY A 172 1.85 25.19 4.01
N ASP A 173 2.25 25.14 5.29
CA ASP A 173 3.66 25.13 5.70
C ASP A 173 4.46 23.96 5.09
N ILE A 174 3.83 22.79 4.96
CA ILE A 174 4.45 21.61 4.34
C ILE A 174 4.74 21.86 2.87
N GLY A 175 3.81 22.47 2.14
CA GLY A 175 3.98 22.83 0.73
C GLY A 175 5.18 23.75 0.55
N SER A 176 5.26 24.81 1.35
CA SER A 176 6.41 25.74 1.32
C SER A 176 7.75 25.04 1.59
N ARG A 177 7.77 24.12 2.56
CA ARG A 177 8.96 23.28 2.83
C ARG A 177 9.27 22.29 1.71
N ALA A 178 8.27 21.75 1.02
CA ALA A 178 8.48 20.88 -0.12
C ALA A 178 9.22 21.61 -1.26
N PHE A 179 8.89 22.88 -1.51
CA PHE A 179 9.61 23.72 -2.48
C PHE A 179 10.99 24.16 -2.00
N ALA A 180 11.16 24.45 -0.71
CA ALA A 180 12.46 24.78 -0.12
C ALA A 180 13.41 23.57 -0.06
N GLY A 181 12.83 22.38 -0.02
CA GLY A 181 13.51 21.09 0.06
C GLY A 181 13.61 20.59 1.50
N PHE A 182 13.20 19.33 1.70
CA PHE A 182 13.41 18.60 2.94
C PHE A 182 14.85 18.10 3.07
N GLY A 183 15.34 18.03 4.30
CA GLY A 183 16.63 17.42 4.63
C GLY A 183 16.54 15.89 4.58
N LYS A 184 17.66 15.20 4.28
CA LYS A 184 17.70 13.71 4.28
C LYS A 184 17.40 13.08 5.64
N SER A 185 17.55 13.83 6.73
CA SER A 185 17.23 13.40 8.09
C SER A 185 15.76 13.65 8.47
N ASP A 186 14.98 14.32 7.61
CA ASP A 186 13.60 14.68 7.93
C ASP A 186 12.73 13.42 8.01
N ARG A 187 11.94 13.40 9.08
CA ARG A 187 11.00 12.32 9.40
C ARG A 187 9.59 12.83 9.25
N PHE A 188 8.74 11.94 8.80
CA PHE A 188 7.34 12.19 8.55
C PHE A 188 6.52 11.18 9.33
N GLU A 189 5.47 11.67 9.98
CA GLU A 189 4.42 10.86 10.54
C GLU A 189 3.21 10.92 9.61
N ILE A 190 2.62 9.77 9.33
CA ILE A 190 1.51 9.61 8.40
C ILE A 190 0.37 8.93 9.15
N GLU A 191 -0.79 9.57 9.18
CA GLU A 191 -2.01 9.05 9.80
C GLU A 191 -3.11 8.87 8.75
N GLY A 192 -3.52 7.63 8.51
CA GLY A 192 -4.53 7.28 7.52
C GLY A 192 -4.59 5.78 7.26
N PRO A 193 -5.24 5.33 6.18
CA PRO A 193 -5.84 6.14 5.13
C PRO A 193 -7.16 6.78 5.56
N ARG A 194 -7.64 7.73 4.75
CA ARG A 194 -8.91 8.45 4.91
C ARG A 194 -9.57 8.66 3.55
N GLY A 195 -10.90 8.79 3.58
CA GLY A 195 -11.73 9.15 2.43
C GLY A 195 -12.23 7.97 1.61
N HIS A 196 -13.29 8.25 0.85
CA HIS A 196 -14.05 7.30 0.04
C HIS A 196 -13.92 7.56 -1.47
N PHE A 197 -12.98 8.43 -1.87
CA PHE A 197 -12.67 8.66 -3.28
C PHE A 197 -11.76 7.54 -3.79
N THR A 198 -12.37 6.39 -4.06
CA THR A 198 -11.68 5.18 -4.54
C THR A 198 -12.28 4.72 -5.86
N LEU A 199 -11.56 3.85 -6.57
CA LEU A 199 -12.08 3.19 -7.76
C LEU A 199 -13.16 2.19 -7.38
N ASP A 200 -14.27 2.19 -8.11
CA ASP A 200 -15.25 1.10 -8.09
C ASP A 200 -14.85 0.08 -9.15
N GLU A 201 -14.19 -1.00 -8.73
CA GLU A 201 -13.64 -2.04 -9.60
C GLU A 201 -14.73 -2.95 -10.18
N ASP A 202 -15.93 -2.98 -9.60
CA ASP A 202 -17.06 -3.75 -10.11
C ASP A 202 -17.77 -3.04 -11.28
N SER A 203 -17.55 -1.74 -11.43
CA SER A 203 -18.15 -0.93 -12.48
C SER A 203 -17.49 -1.18 -13.84
N ARG A 204 -18.30 -1.53 -14.84
CA ARG A 204 -17.87 -1.71 -16.24
C ARG A 204 -18.03 -0.46 -17.11
N ARG A 205 -18.32 0.69 -16.51
CA ARG A 205 -18.51 1.95 -17.24
C ARG A 205 -17.16 2.56 -17.60
N GLU A 206 -17.13 3.37 -18.66
CA GLU A 206 -15.93 4.13 -19.01
C GLU A 206 -15.57 5.13 -17.89
N LEU A 207 -14.29 5.19 -17.55
CA LEU A 207 -13.76 6.09 -16.53
C LEU A 207 -13.35 7.42 -17.17
N VAL A 208 -13.84 8.52 -16.61
CA VAL A 208 -13.43 9.89 -16.97
C VAL A 208 -12.88 10.57 -15.74
N PHE A 209 -11.62 11.00 -15.81
CA PHE A 209 -10.95 11.71 -14.73
C PHE A 209 -10.81 13.20 -15.07
N LEU A 210 -11.15 14.05 -14.12
CA LEU A 210 -10.99 15.51 -14.21
C LEU A 210 -10.15 15.99 -13.03
N ALA A 211 -9.01 16.60 -13.33
CA ALA A 211 -8.09 17.14 -12.33
C ALA A 211 -7.71 18.58 -12.68
N CYS A 212 -7.42 19.37 -11.65
CA CYS A 212 -6.76 20.67 -11.79
C CYS A 212 -5.63 20.72 -10.76
N ASP A 213 -4.46 21.19 -11.16
CA ASP A 213 -3.30 21.33 -10.27
C ASP A 213 -2.94 20.01 -9.54
N THR A 214 -2.63 20.08 -8.25
CA THR A 214 -2.28 18.90 -7.43
C THR A 214 -3.45 17.97 -7.12
N ALA A 215 -4.69 18.31 -7.50
CA ALA A 215 -5.82 17.38 -7.44
C ALA A 215 -5.65 16.20 -8.42
N ILE A 216 -4.63 16.22 -9.27
CA ILE A 216 -4.19 15.04 -10.03
C ILE A 216 -3.66 13.92 -9.12
N SER A 217 -3.22 14.21 -7.89
CA SER A 217 -2.63 13.22 -6.97
C SER A 217 -3.49 11.97 -6.77
N PRO A 218 -4.73 12.06 -6.24
CA PRO A 218 -5.55 10.86 -6.04
C PRO A 218 -5.94 10.19 -7.36
N ILE A 219 -6.10 10.96 -8.44
CA ILE A 219 -6.40 10.45 -9.78
C ILE A 219 -5.23 9.64 -10.34
N LYS A 220 -4.00 10.12 -10.17
CA LYS A 220 -2.79 9.39 -10.56
C LYS A 220 -2.69 8.06 -9.82
N SER A 221 -2.96 8.06 -8.51
CA SER A 221 -3.01 6.83 -7.71
C SER A 221 -4.03 5.84 -8.29
N ILE A 222 -5.23 6.29 -8.64
CA ILE A 222 -6.28 5.46 -9.27
C ILE A 222 -5.86 4.96 -10.65
N ILE A 223 -5.30 5.82 -11.50
CA ILE A 223 -4.88 5.44 -12.86
C ILE A 223 -3.75 4.40 -12.80
N GLU A 224 -2.74 4.62 -11.96
CA GLU A 224 -1.65 3.65 -11.78
C GLU A 224 -2.20 2.32 -11.26
N HIS A 225 -3.15 2.35 -10.32
CA HIS A 225 -3.82 1.15 -9.83
C HIS A 225 -4.58 0.41 -10.92
N ALA A 226 -5.42 1.11 -11.69
CA ALA A 226 -6.22 0.54 -12.76
C ALA A 226 -5.38 -0.09 -13.90
N ILE A 227 -4.14 0.37 -14.09
CA ILE A 227 -3.20 -0.22 -15.06
C ILE A 227 -2.58 -1.53 -14.54
N ASN A 228 -2.55 -1.74 -13.22
CA ASN A 228 -1.95 -2.92 -12.58
C ASN A 228 -2.96 -4.02 -12.21
N LEU A 229 -4.27 -3.78 -12.38
CA LEU A 229 -5.33 -4.80 -12.33
C LEU A 229 -5.22 -5.76 -13.53
#